data_AF-A0A968V2V8-F1
#
_entry.id   AF-A0A968V2V8-F1
#
_cell.length_a   1.000
_cell.length_b   1.000
_cell.length_c   1.000
_cell.angle_alpha   90.00
_cell.angle_beta   90.00
_cell.angle_gamma   90.00
#
_symmetry.space_group_name_H-M   'P 1'
#
loop_
_entity.id
_entity.type
_entity.pdbx_description
1 polymer ?
#
loop_
_entity_poly.entity_id
_entity_poly.type
_entity_poly.pdbx_seq_one_letter_code
_entity_poly.pdbx_strand_id
1 'polypeptide(L)'
;MKRSNFYQRILTHPVVLRYTQWEYLPIPIANAPVFLIVLYFAIRARKLTFFAAANPAIDTGGVFGESKIDILRQLPQMLIPETIFVQQNTALEDVCYKMQAQGMKFPIIAKPNVGERGQSVSKLKNLEDLTAYWKAFQADFILQTFIDFPKEVSVLYCRYPNKAKGSILSLCLKEFLSVVGDGKRNVAALMADSPRANIQLERFLKQQPELMRYVPALNEKVELEPIGNHSRGTTFLNGNPYITEKLVQVFDQISHQLEGIYYGRYDIKCESLEAMEAGTGFKILEFNGVAGEPA
;
A
#
# COMPACT_ATOMS: atom_id res chain seq x y z
N MET A 1 1.31 -28.02 23.67
CA MET A 1 0.73 -28.42 22.36
C MET A 1 -0.75 -28.73 22.53
N LYS A 2 -1.66 -27.78 22.24
CA LYS A 2 -3.09 -28.10 22.08
C LYS A 2 -3.23 -28.75 20.70
N ARG A 3 -3.69 -30.01 20.64
CA ARG A 3 -4.05 -30.65 19.37
C ARG A 3 -5.13 -29.78 18.72
N SER A 4 -4.80 -29.13 17.61
CA SER A 4 -5.76 -28.45 16.75
C SER A 4 -6.89 -29.43 16.44
N ASN A 5 -8.13 -29.05 16.80
CA ASN A 5 -9.29 -29.90 16.61
C ASN A 5 -9.49 -30.12 15.09
N PHE A 6 -9.88 -31.31 14.65
CA PHE A 6 -10.02 -31.64 13.22
C PHE A 6 -10.86 -30.61 12.44
N TYR A 7 -11.91 -30.09 13.07
CA TYR A 7 -12.74 -29.00 12.57
C TYR A 7 -11.98 -27.68 12.36
N GLN A 8 -11.06 -27.36 13.27
CA GLN A 8 -10.23 -26.17 13.20
C GLN A 8 -9.28 -26.25 11.99
N ARG A 9 -8.73 -27.44 11.71
CA ARG A 9 -7.92 -27.72 10.50
C ARG A 9 -8.69 -27.54 9.20
N ILE A 10 -9.97 -27.92 9.16
CA ILE A 10 -10.84 -27.72 7.99
C ILE A 10 -11.15 -26.24 7.79
N LEU A 11 -11.53 -25.52 8.85
CA LEU A 11 -11.87 -24.11 8.79
C LEU A 11 -10.68 -23.21 8.43
N THR A 12 -9.45 -23.62 8.78
CA THR A 12 -8.22 -22.91 8.41
C THR A 12 -7.59 -23.41 7.10
N HIS A 13 -8.23 -24.35 6.40
CA HIS A 13 -7.72 -24.85 5.13
C HIS A 13 -7.78 -23.73 4.07
N PRO A 14 -6.72 -23.52 3.26
CA PRO A 14 -6.66 -22.40 2.30
C PRO A 14 -7.86 -22.32 1.36
N VAL A 15 -8.36 -23.46 0.91
CA VAL A 15 -9.56 -23.53 0.04
C VAL A 15 -10.80 -23.01 0.77
N VAL A 16 -11.00 -23.36 2.04
CA VAL A 16 -12.18 -22.92 2.82
C VAL A 16 -12.07 -21.43 3.14
N LEU A 17 -10.89 -20.95 3.52
CA LEU A 17 -10.67 -19.53 3.79
C LEU A 17 -10.96 -18.65 2.57
N ARG A 18 -10.58 -19.12 1.37
CA ARG A 18 -10.85 -18.40 0.10
C ARG A 18 -12.33 -18.10 -0.15
N TYR A 19 -13.24 -18.92 0.38
CA TYR A 19 -14.69 -18.78 0.16
C TYR A 19 -15.48 -18.34 1.41
N THR A 20 -14.88 -18.37 2.60
CA THR A 20 -15.56 -18.02 3.85
C THR A 20 -15.08 -16.72 4.48
N GLN A 21 -13.87 -16.28 4.17
CA GLN A 21 -13.37 -14.97 4.59
C GLN A 21 -13.65 -13.97 3.48
N TRP A 22 -14.35 -12.88 3.83
CA TRP A 22 -14.72 -11.82 2.90
C TRP A 22 -13.50 -11.25 2.16
N GLU A 23 -12.36 -11.20 2.83
CA GLU A 23 -11.07 -10.73 2.32
C GLU A 23 -10.59 -11.48 1.06
N TYR A 24 -11.02 -12.72 0.85
CA TYR A 24 -10.60 -13.54 -0.29
C TYR A 24 -11.71 -13.77 -1.32
N LEU A 25 -12.90 -13.21 -1.09
CA LEU A 25 -13.99 -13.31 -2.05
C LEU A 25 -13.65 -12.59 -3.36
N PRO A 26 -14.16 -13.05 -4.51
CA PRO A 26 -14.05 -12.31 -5.76
C PRO A 26 -14.56 -10.87 -5.61
N ILE A 27 -13.78 -9.90 -6.08
CA ILE A 27 -14.03 -8.45 -5.94
C ILE A 27 -15.47 -8.05 -6.33
N PRO A 28 -16.06 -8.52 -7.45
CA PRO A 28 -17.43 -8.14 -7.81
C PRO A 28 -18.47 -8.57 -6.77
N ILE A 29 -18.24 -9.72 -6.11
CA ILE A 29 -19.16 -10.25 -5.10
C ILE A 29 -19.02 -9.44 -3.82
N ALA A 30 -17.80 -9.22 -3.35
CA ALA A 30 -17.53 -8.43 -2.15
C ALA A 30 -18.08 -6.99 -2.27
N ASN A 31 -18.01 -6.39 -3.47
CA ASN A 31 -18.42 -5.02 -3.71
C ASN A 31 -19.85 -4.87 -4.28
N ALA A 32 -20.64 -5.93 -4.42
CA ALA A 32 -22.00 -5.85 -4.97
C ALA A 32 -22.89 -4.80 -4.26
N PRO A 33 -22.90 -4.70 -2.90
CA PRO A 33 -23.66 -3.65 -2.22
C PRO A 33 -23.16 -2.24 -2.55
N VAL A 34 -21.85 -2.06 -2.69
CA VAL A 34 -21.23 -0.77 -3.03
C VAL A 34 -21.64 -0.34 -4.43
N PHE A 35 -21.63 -1.26 -5.41
CA PHE A 35 -22.08 -0.98 -6.78
C PHE A 35 -23.53 -0.49 -6.82
N LEU A 36 -24.43 -1.09 -6.04
CA LEU A 36 -25.84 -0.66 -5.97
C LEU A 36 -25.97 0.75 -5.38
N ILE A 37 -25.19 1.07 -4.35
CA ILE A 37 -25.17 2.42 -3.75
C ILE A 37 -24.63 3.45 -4.74
N VAL A 38 -23.53 3.14 -5.43
CA VAL A 38 -22.95 4.00 -6.46
C VAL A 38 -23.95 4.24 -7.60
N LEU A 39 -24.65 3.20 -8.05
CA LEU A 39 -25.68 3.31 -9.09
C LEU A 39 -26.85 4.20 -8.64
N TYR A 40 -27.34 4.02 -7.42
CA TYR A 40 -28.39 4.86 -6.85
C TYR A 40 -27.99 6.34 -6.85
N PHE A 41 -26.78 6.67 -6.38
CA PHE A 41 -26.29 8.05 -6.37
C PHE A 41 -26.01 8.60 -7.77
N ALA A 42 -25.53 7.77 -8.70
CA ALA A 42 -25.35 8.16 -10.09
C ALA A 42 -26.67 8.58 -10.75
N ILE A 43 -27.75 7.81 -10.52
CA ILE A 43 -29.10 8.13 -11.00
C ILE A 43 -29.59 9.42 -10.35
N ARG A 44 -29.47 9.54 -9.01
CA ARG A 44 -29.90 10.72 -8.26
C ARG A 44 -29.17 11.99 -8.69
N ALA A 45 -27.87 11.90 -8.94
CA ALA A 45 -27.03 13.00 -9.41
C ALA A 45 -27.17 13.28 -10.92
N ARG A 46 -27.81 12.38 -11.67
CA ARG A 46 -27.89 12.39 -13.15
C ARG A 46 -26.51 12.45 -13.82
N LYS A 47 -25.51 11.84 -13.17
CA LYS A 47 -24.11 11.81 -13.60
C LYS A 47 -23.49 10.49 -13.15
N LEU A 48 -23.01 9.68 -14.10
CA LEU A 48 -22.39 8.38 -13.80
C LEU A 48 -21.10 8.51 -12.97
N THR A 49 -20.39 9.63 -13.13
CA THR A 49 -19.12 9.93 -12.45
C THR A 49 -19.28 10.98 -11.35
N PHE A 50 -20.44 11.02 -10.66
CA PHE A 50 -20.72 12.02 -9.62
C PHE A 50 -19.61 12.10 -8.55
N PHE A 51 -18.98 10.97 -8.25
CA PHE A 51 -17.91 10.85 -7.27
C PHE A 51 -16.64 11.64 -7.65
N ALA A 52 -16.42 11.94 -8.94
CA ALA A 52 -15.27 12.73 -9.37
C ALA A 52 -15.29 14.14 -8.78
N ALA A 53 -16.48 14.66 -8.44
CA ALA A 53 -16.65 15.94 -7.76
C ALA A 53 -16.05 15.96 -6.33
N ALA A 54 -15.71 14.81 -5.75
CA ALA A 54 -15.01 14.75 -4.47
C ALA A 54 -13.56 15.24 -4.60
N ASN A 55 -12.90 15.06 -5.75
CA ASN A 55 -11.53 15.50 -5.97
C ASN A 55 -11.39 16.15 -7.36
N PRO A 56 -11.93 17.37 -7.58
CA PRO A 56 -11.86 18.02 -8.89
C PRO A 56 -10.44 18.25 -9.43
N ALA A 57 -9.41 18.23 -8.58
CA ALA A 57 -8.01 18.37 -8.99
C ALA A 57 -7.34 17.05 -9.40
N ILE A 58 -8.04 15.91 -9.30
CA ILE A 58 -7.54 14.60 -9.74
C ILE A 58 -8.42 14.13 -10.90
N ASP A 59 -7.80 13.70 -11.99
CA ASP A 59 -8.52 13.07 -13.10
C ASP A 59 -9.39 11.92 -12.59
N THR A 60 -10.66 11.91 -13.02
CA THR A 60 -11.70 10.95 -12.59
C THR A 60 -12.00 10.93 -11.08
N GLY A 61 -11.48 11.91 -10.32
CA GLY A 61 -11.49 11.92 -8.87
C GLY A 61 -10.52 10.93 -8.22
N GLY A 62 -9.63 10.31 -9.01
CA GLY A 62 -8.74 9.22 -8.60
C GLY A 62 -9.48 7.88 -8.46
N VAL A 63 -10.37 7.58 -9.41
CA VAL A 63 -10.94 6.23 -9.57
C VAL A 63 -10.09 5.40 -10.52
N PHE A 64 -9.60 6.01 -11.59
CA PHE A 64 -8.70 5.37 -12.54
C PHE A 64 -7.82 6.40 -13.26
N GLY A 65 -6.61 5.99 -13.61
CA GLY A 65 -5.75 6.74 -14.51
C GLY A 65 -5.03 7.94 -13.90
N GLU A 66 -5.09 8.12 -12.58
CA GLU A 66 -4.42 9.25 -11.93
C GLU A 66 -2.88 9.20 -12.05
N SER A 67 -2.30 10.37 -12.26
CA SER A 67 -0.85 10.59 -12.29
C SER A 67 -0.32 10.72 -10.86
N LYS A 68 0.43 9.71 -10.39
CA LYS A 68 1.00 9.73 -9.03
C LYS A 68 1.89 10.94 -8.79
N ILE A 69 2.70 11.34 -9.79
CA ILE A 69 3.61 12.47 -9.63
C ILE A 69 2.86 13.79 -9.45
N ASP A 70 1.71 13.97 -10.11
CA ASP A 70 0.96 15.23 -10.02
C ASP A 70 0.25 15.39 -8.68
N ILE A 71 -0.15 14.28 -8.05
CA ILE A 71 -0.66 14.28 -6.68
C ILE A 71 0.50 14.50 -5.69
N LEU A 72 1.63 13.79 -5.85
CA LEU A 72 2.79 13.91 -4.96
C LEU A 72 3.37 15.34 -4.94
N ARG A 73 3.32 16.06 -6.06
CA ARG A 73 3.76 17.46 -6.15
C ARG A 73 2.91 18.43 -5.33
N GLN A 74 1.65 18.10 -5.08
CA GLN A 74 0.75 18.91 -4.27
C GLN A 74 0.93 18.66 -2.76
N LEU A 75 1.49 17.51 -2.38
CA LEU A 75 1.76 17.19 -0.99
C LEU A 75 2.92 18.02 -0.44
N PRO A 76 2.98 18.23 0.89
CA PRO A 76 4.12 18.87 1.54
C PRO A 76 5.40 18.08 1.22
N GLN A 77 6.36 18.72 0.56
CA GLN A 77 7.55 18.03 0.03
C GLN A 77 8.41 17.38 1.13
N MET A 78 8.38 17.93 2.34
CA MET A 78 9.05 17.34 3.51
C MET A 78 8.42 16.02 3.96
N LEU A 79 7.17 15.74 3.61
CA LEU A 79 6.43 14.54 3.99
C LEU A 79 6.43 13.46 2.91
N ILE A 80 7.02 13.68 1.74
CA ILE A 80 7.17 12.63 0.73
C ILE A 80 8.63 12.13 0.69
N PRO A 81 8.87 10.91 0.19
CA PRO A 81 10.21 10.48 -0.19
C PRO A 81 10.75 11.38 -1.32
N GLU A 82 12.07 11.56 -1.37
CA GLU A 82 12.71 12.13 -2.56
C GLU A 82 12.26 11.35 -3.80
N THR A 83 11.76 12.07 -4.79
CA THR A 83 11.06 11.47 -5.93
C THR A 83 11.60 12.05 -7.24
N ILE A 84 11.98 11.17 -8.16
CA ILE A 84 12.37 11.51 -9.53
C ILE A 84 11.30 10.99 -10.48
N PHE A 85 10.81 11.85 -11.36
CA PHE A 85 9.96 11.46 -12.48
C PHE A 85 10.80 11.14 -13.71
N VAL A 86 10.55 9.97 -14.30
CA VAL A 86 11.20 9.48 -15.50
C VAL A 86 10.14 9.35 -16.59
N GLN A 87 10.25 10.18 -17.61
CA GLN A 87 9.41 10.09 -18.80
C GLN A 87 9.80 8.89 -19.64
N GLN A 88 8.83 8.32 -20.33
CA GLN A 88 9.04 7.31 -21.35
C GLN A 88 10.15 7.76 -22.31
N ASN A 89 11.02 6.84 -22.70
CA ASN A 89 12.16 7.07 -23.59
C ASN A 89 13.28 7.98 -23.05
N THR A 90 13.25 8.38 -21.77
CA THR A 90 14.43 9.01 -21.14
C THR A 90 15.60 8.02 -21.17
N ALA A 91 16.77 8.46 -21.63
CA ALA A 91 17.98 7.63 -21.65
C ALA A 91 18.41 7.24 -20.23
N LEU A 92 18.96 6.02 -20.07
CA LEU A 92 19.37 5.53 -18.75
C LEU A 92 20.43 6.44 -18.12
N GLU A 93 21.33 6.99 -18.94
CA GLU A 93 22.38 7.93 -18.53
C GLU A 93 21.79 9.19 -17.90
N ASP A 94 20.70 9.72 -18.47
CA ASP A 94 19.99 10.90 -17.94
C ASP A 94 19.28 10.57 -16.62
N VAL A 95 18.73 9.35 -16.49
CA VAL A 95 18.14 8.88 -15.24
C VAL A 95 19.21 8.81 -14.14
N CYS A 96 20.36 8.19 -14.44
CA CYS A 96 21.49 8.11 -13.52
C CYS A 96 22.02 9.50 -13.14
N TYR A 97 22.12 10.42 -14.10
CA TYR A 97 22.53 11.80 -13.85
C TYR A 97 21.56 12.51 -12.90
N LYS A 98 20.23 12.41 -13.14
CA LYS A 98 19.21 12.97 -12.23
C LYS A 98 19.32 12.39 -10.82
N MET A 99 19.52 11.08 -10.69
CA MET A 99 19.72 10.43 -9.39
C MET A 99 20.95 10.97 -8.67
N GLN A 100 22.08 11.09 -9.37
CA GLN A 100 23.31 11.61 -8.80
C GLN A 100 23.17 13.08 -8.39
N ALA A 101 22.55 13.91 -9.23
CA ALA A 101 22.32 15.33 -8.96
C ALA A 101 21.44 15.57 -7.72
N GLN A 102 20.51 14.65 -7.44
CA GLN A 102 19.66 14.69 -6.23
C GLN A 102 20.25 13.92 -5.05
N GLY A 103 21.42 13.29 -5.20
CA GLY A 103 22.03 12.49 -4.13
C GLY A 103 21.26 11.22 -3.77
N MET A 104 20.38 10.74 -4.66
CA MET A 104 19.54 9.56 -4.43
C MET A 104 20.40 8.30 -4.36
N LYS A 105 20.23 7.50 -3.30
CA LYS A 105 20.99 6.28 -3.03
C LYS A 105 20.10 5.04 -3.03
N PHE A 106 20.68 3.92 -3.45
CA PHE A 106 20.03 2.63 -3.32
C PHE A 106 19.94 2.19 -1.84
N PRO A 107 18.90 1.41 -1.46
CA PRO A 107 17.82 0.95 -2.33
C PRO A 107 16.79 2.05 -2.65
N ILE A 108 16.16 1.94 -3.83
CA ILE A 108 15.08 2.82 -4.28
C ILE A 108 13.86 2.01 -4.71
N ILE A 109 12.69 2.64 -4.73
CA ILE A 109 11.46 2.07 -5.27
C ILE A 109 11.21 2.65 -6.66
N ALA A 110 11.04 1.78 -7.64
CA ALA A 110 10.51 2.14 -8.95
C ALA A 110 9.03 1.74 -9.03
N LYS A 111 8.17 2.66 -9.48
CA LYS A 111 6.74 2.39 -9.69
C LYS A 111 6.17 3.16 -10.89
N PRO A 112 5.17 2.61 -11.60
CA PRO A 112 4.49 3.31 -12.69
C PRO A 112 3.88 4.63 -12.24
N ASN A 113 3.99 5.68 -13.07
CA ASN A 113 3.31 6.94 -12.78
C ASN A 113 1.79 6.75 -12.76
N VAL A 114 1.27 6.00 -13.74
CA VAL A 114 -0.12 5.55 -13.80
C VAL A 114 -0.14 4.03 -13.63
N GLY A 115 -0.93 3.54 -12.67
CA GLY A 115 -1.03 2.10 -12.40
C GLY A 115 -1.60 1.81 -11.03
N GLU A 116 -2.17 0.62 -10.86
CA GLU A 116 -2.96 0.26 -9.68
C GLU A 116 -2.40 -0.98 -8.96
N ARG A 117 -2.74 -1.10 -7.67
CA ARG A 117 -2.54 -2.32 -6.86
C ARG A 117 -1.10 -2.80 -6.76
N GLY A 118 -0.14 -1.87 -6.79
CA GLY A 118 1.28 -2.19 -6.68
C GLY A 118 1.85 -3.02 -7.83
N GLN A 119 1.14 -3.07 -8.98
CA GLN A 119 1.67 -3.72 -10.17
C GLN A 119 2.91 -2.99 -10.67
N SER A 120 3.93 -3.77 -11.05
CA SER A 120 5.23 -3.26 -11.51
C SER A 120 5.96 -2.34 -10.51
N VAL A 121 5.64 -2.44 -9.22
CA VAL A 121 6.43 -1.81 -8.14
C VAL A 121 7.62 -2.72 -7.80
N SER A 122 8.82 -2.17 -7.83
CA SER A 122 10.06 -2.91 -7.59
C SER A 122 11.00 -2.17 -6.66
N LYS A 123 11.60 -2.89 -5.70
CA LYS A 123 12.70 -2.39 -4.87
C LYS A 123 14.02 -2.70 -5.59
N LEU A 124 14.67 -1.66 -6.09
CA LEU A 124 15.94 -1.72 -6.80
C LEU A 124 17.07 -1.54 -5.80
N LYS A 125 18.01 -2.49 -5.76
CA LYS A 125 19.12 -2.53 -4.80
C LYS A 125 20.41 -1.92 -5.36
N ASN A 126 20.52 -1.83 -6.68
CA ASN A 126 21.72 -1.39 -7.38
C ASN A 126 21.38 -0.90 -8.81
N LEU A 127 22.42 -0.51 -9.55
CA LEU A 127 22.30 -0.04 -10.92
C LEU A 127 21.85 -1.14 -11.89
N GLU A 128 22.22 -2.39 -11.63
CA GLU A 128 21.81 -3.54 -12.43
C GLU A 128 20.28 -3.72 -12.38
N ASP A 129 19.68 -3.64 -11.19
CA ASP A 129 18.22 -3.69 -11.00
C ASP A 129 17.53 -2.54 -11.74
N LEU A 130 18.08 -1.31 -11.64
CA LEU A 130 17.55 -0.15 -12.36
C LEU A 130 17.61 -0.33 -13.88
N THR A 131 18.73 -0.84 -14.39
CA THR A 131 18.91 -1.12 -15.82
C THR A 131 17.90 -2.15 -16.31
N ALA A 132 17.68 -3.21 -15.53
CA ALA A 132 16.69 -4.24 -15.84
C ALA A 132 15.26 -3.68 -15.85
N TYR A 133 14.90 -2.86 -14.84
CA TYR A 133 13.60 -2.21 -14.78
C TYR A 133 13.37 -1.26 -15.95
N TRP A 134 14.34 -0.39 -16.25
CA TRP A 134 14.28 0.57 -17.36
C TRP A 134 14.10 -0.11 -18.72
N LYS A 135 14.80 -1.24 -18.96
CA LYS A 135 14.63 -2.02 -20.21
C LYS A 135 13.24 -2.66 -20.32
N ALA A 136 12.70 -3.15 -19.21
CA ALA A 136 11.43 -3.86 -19.18
C ALA A 136 10.21 -2.93 -19.18
N PHE A 137 10.34 -1.72 -18.64
CA PHE A 137 9.22 -0.81 -18.41
C PHE A 137 9.24 0.37 -19.39
N GLN A 138 8.43 0.29 -20.44
CA GLN A 138 8.35 1.29 -21.51
C GLN A 138 7.20 2.30 -21.30
N ALA A 139 7.06 2.85 -20.10
CA ALA A 139 6.09 3.90 -19.80
C ALA A 139 6.65 4.85 -18.74
N ASP A 140 5.95 5.95 -18.46
CA ASP A 140 6.33 6.89 -17.40
C ASP A 140 6.35 6.21 -16.03
N PHE A 141 7.44 6.40 -15.28
CA PHE A 141 7.60 5.86 -13.94
C PHE A 141 8.25 6.88 -13.00
N ILE A 142 8.17 6.58 -11.70
CA ILE A 142 8.81 7.35 -10.66
C ILE A 142 9.80 6.48 -9.89
N LEU A 143 10.92 7.10 -9.52
CA LEU A 143 11.90 6.57 -8.58
C LEU A 143 11.72 7.30 -7.26
N GLN A 144 11.62 6.56 -6.16
CA GLN A 144 11.49 7.09 -4.82
C GLN A 144 12.54 6.50 -3.89
N THR A 145 13.12 7.32 -3.02
CA THR A 145 14.00 6.81 -1.95
C THR A 145 13.23 5.79 -1.09
N PHE A 146 13.86 4.65 -0.81
CA PHE A 146 13.25 3.61 0.04
C PHE A 146 13.17 4.09 1.49
N ILE A 147 11.96 4.08 2.06
CA ILE A 147 11.72 4.45 3.45
C ILE A 147 11.63 3.19 4.31
N ASP A 148 12.62 3.00 5.18
CA ASP A 148 12.76 1.82 6.03
C ASP A 148 12.11 1.99 7.41
N PHE A 149 11.09 2.84 7.50
CA PHE A 149 10.36 2.97 8.75
C PHE A 149 9.59 1.67 9.09
N PRO A 150 9.54 1.30 10.38
CA PRO A 150 9.08 -0.02 10.81
C PRO A 150 7.58 -0.24 10.68
N LYS A 151 6.76 0.82 10.61
CA LYS A 151 5.31 0.71 10.46
C LYS A 151 4.86 1.23 9.10
N GLU A 152 3.89 0.54 8.51
CA GLU A 152 3.13 1.03 7.36
C GLU A 152 1.66 1.12 7.74
N VAL A 153 1.04 2.24 7.41
CA VAL A 153 -0.36 2.54 7.74
C VAL A 153 -1.06 3.18 6.55
N SER A 154 -2.38 3.07 6.52
CA SER A 154 -3.20 3.83 5.59
C SER A 154 -4.19 4.71 6.34
N VAL A 155 -4.29 5.98 5.96
CA VAL A 155 -5.22 6.94 6.57
C VAL A 155 -6.22 7.39 5.52
N LEU A 156 -7.47 6.95 5.64
CA LEU A 156 -8.57 7.42 4.82
C LEU A 156 -9.15 8.68 5.44
N TYR A 157 -9.05 9.80 4.73
CA TYR A 157 -9.46 11.11 5.21
C TYR A 157 -10.52 11.72 4.30
N CYS A 158 -11.43 12.49 4.90
CA CYS A 158 -12.48 13.23 4.21
C CYS A 158 -12.70 14.60 4.83
N ARG A 159 -12.85 15.63 4.00
CA ARG A 159 -13.20 17.00 4.41
C ARG A 159 -14.10 17.64 3.37
N TYR A 160 -15.21 18.25 3.77
CA TYR A 160 -16.01 19.03 2.82
C TYR A 160 -15.29 20.32 2.39
N PRO A 161 -15.48 20.81 1.15
CA PRO A 161 -14.76 21.99 0.63
C PRO A 161 -14.89 23.24 1.50
N ASN A 162 -16.05 23.43 2.13
CA ASN A 162 -16.36 24.58 2.98
C ASN A 162 -16.13 24.33 4.48
N LYS A 163 -15.42 23.25 4.84
CA LYS A 163 -15.12 22.92 6.24
C LYS A 163 -13.62 23.05 6.50
N ALA A 164 -13.31 23.67 7.63
CA ALA A 164 -11.94 23.78 8.14
C ALA A 164 -11.45 22.46 8.77
N LYS A 165 -12.36 21.63 9.27
CA LYS A 165 -12.04 20.35 9.92
C LYS A 165 -12.61 19.19 9.11
N GLY A 166 -11.79 18.17 8.87
CA GLY A 166 -12.20 16.91 8.26
C GLY A 166 -12.40 15.80 9.27
N SER A 167 -12.29 14.56 8.81
CA SER A 167 -12.38 13.36 9.62
C SER A 167 -11.54 12.25 9.01
N ILE A 168 -10.84 11.50 9.87
CA ILE A 168 -10.24 10.23 9.48
C ILE A 168 -11.35 9.18 9.55
N LEU A 169 -11.74 8.64 8.40
CA LEU A 169 -12.80 7.65 8.27
C LEU A 169 -12.31 6.22 8.58
N SER A 170 -11.03 5.95 8.33
CA SER A 170 -10.38 4.68 8.62
C SER A 170 -8.89 4.90 8.81
N LEU A 171 -8.33 4.26 9.84
CA LEU A 171 -6.90 4.08 10.03
C LEU A 171 -6.60 2.58 9.96
N CYS A 172 -5.80 2.17 8.98
CA CYS A 172 -5.36 0.80 8.78
C CYS A 172 -3.93 0.64 9.27
N LEU A 173 -3.65 -0.39 10.07
CA LEU A 173 -2.28 -0.82 10.34
C LEU A 173 -1.94 -2.01 9.44
N LYS A 174 -0.80 -1.96 8.75
CA LYS A 174 -0.36 -3.06 7.89
C LYS A 174 0.69 -3.90 8.59
N GLU A 175 0.41 -5.19 8.69
CA GLU A 175 1.39 -6.19 9.14
C GLU A 175 1.86 -7.03 7.96
N PHE A 176 3.16 -6.96 7.68
CA PHE A 176 3.76 -7.72 6.59
C PHE A 176 3.74 -9.23 6.86
N LEU A 177 3.63 -9.99 5.77
CA LEU A 177 3.60 -11.44 5.85
C LEU A 177 4.91 -11.94 6.44
N SER A 178 4.83 -12.69 7.53
CA SER A 178 5.99 -13.21 8.25
C SER A 178 5.70 -14.56 8.88
N VAL A 179 6.77 -15.27 9.24
CA VAL A 179 6.72 -16.48 10.06
C VAL A 179 7.66 -16.33 11.25
N VAL A 180 7.38 -17.05 12.34
CA VAL A 180 8.23 -17.07 13.53
C VAL A 180 8.90 -18.42 13.64
N GLY A 181 10.23 -18.41 13.77
CA GLY A 181 11.05 -19.60 13.89
C GLY A 181 10.80 -20.36 15.18
N ASP A 182 10.84 -21.69 15.07
CA ASP A 182 10.81 -22.60 16.22
C ASP A 182 12.15 -23.32 16.45
N GLY A 183 13.19 -22.91 15.71
CA GLY A 183 14.53 -23.47 15.75
C GLY A 183 14.66 -24.85 15.11
N LYS A 184 13.62 -25.37 14.45
CA LYS A 184 13.62 -26.75 13.91
C LYS A 184 13.13 -26.83 12.47
N ARG A 185 12.05 -26.13 12.15
CA ARG A 185 11.39 -26.20 10.84
C ARG A 185 11.89 -25.09 9.92
N ASN A 186 11.92 -25.40 8.63
CA ASN A 186 12.22 -24.39 7.62
C ASN A 186 11.02 -23.47 7.37
N VAL A 187 11.27 -22.35 6.69
CA VAL A 187 10.26 -21.35 6.35
C VAL A 187 9.07 -21.98 5.60
N ALA A 188 9.30 -22.88 4.65
CA ALA A 188 8.21 -23.52 3.90
C ALA A 188 7.24 -24.29 4.82
N ALA A 189 7.77 -25.03 5.79
CA ALA A 189 6.95 -25.76 6.77
C ALA A 189 6.22 -24.81 7.74
N LEU A 190 6.87 -23.71 8.16
CA LEU A 190 6.23 -22.68 8.99
C LEU A 190 5.11 -21.95 8.23
N MET A 191 5.30 -21.68 6.94
CA MET A 191 4.28 -21.08 6.07
C MET A 191 3.08 -22.00 5.88
N ALA A 192 3.29 -23.31 5.70
CA ALA A 192 2.20 -24.27 5.50
C ALA A 192 1.22 -24.32 6.69
N ASP A 193 1.71 -24.07 7.90
CA ASP A 193 0.91 -24.03 9.13
C ASP A 193 0.22 -22.67 9.37
N SER A 194 0.68 -21.60 8.71
CA SER A 194 0.06 -20.28 8.78
C SER A 194 -1.01 -20.15 7.69
N PRO A 195 -2.29 -19.96 8.03
CA PRO A 195 -3.34 -20.00 7.01
C PRO A 195 -3.18 -18.95 5.91
N ARG A 196 -2.75 -17.72 6.28
CA ARG A 196 -2.47 -16.63 5.33
C ARG A 196 -1.19 -16.89 4.53
N ALA A 197 -0.11 -17.37 5.17
CA ALA A 197 1.14 -17.62 4.46
C ALA A 197 1.04 -18.82 3.50
N ASN A 198 0.26 -19.84 3.86
CA ASN A 198 0.04 -21.03 3.05
C ASN A 198 -0.56 -20.67 1.68
N ILE A 199 -1.46 -19.67 1.61
CA ILE A 199 -2.00 -19.17 0.34
C ILE A 199 -0.89 -18.69 -0.62
N GLN A 200 0.21 -18.18 -0.08
CA GLN A 200 1.34 -17.63 -0.84
C GLN A 200 2.47 -18.65 -1.06
N LEU A 201 2.40 -19.85 -0.46
CA LEU A 201 3.50 -20.81 -0.39
C LEU A 201 4.03 -21.20 -1.78
N GLU A 202 3.16 -21.54 -2.73
CA GLU A 202 3.58 -21.91 -4.09
C GLU A 202 4.34 -20.80 -4.81
N ARG A 203 3.94 -19.54 -4.58
CA ARG A 203 4.61 -18.36 -5.15
C ARG A 203 6.04 -18.25 -4.60
N PHE A 204 6.19 -18.39 -3.28
CA PHE A 204 7.50 -18.29 -2.62
C PHE A 204 8.43 -19.46 -2.94
N LEU A 205 7.91 -20.69 -3.07
CA LEU A 205 8.68 -21.85 -3.54
C LEU A 205 9.31 -21.61 -4.91
N LYS A 206 8.62 -20.90 -5.81
CA LYS A 206 9.12 -20.55 -7.14
C LYS A 206 10.06 -19.35 -7.12
N GLN A 207 9.73 -18.30 -6.37
CA GLN A 207 10.43 -17.01 -6.42
C GLN A 207 11.63 -16.92 -5.48
N GLN A 208 11.61 -17.62 -4.34
CA GLN A 208 12.62 -17.51 -3.28
C GLN A 208 12.97 -18.88 -2.68
N PRO A 209 13.47 -19.84 -3.49
CA PRO A 209 13.73 -21.22 -3.03
C PRO A 209 14.72 -21.30 -1.87
N GLU A 210 15.72 -20.41 -1.83
CA GLU A 210 16.70 -20.37 -0.74
C GLU A 210 16.07 -19.94 0.58
N LEU A 211 15.21 -18.91 0.58
CA LEU A 211 14.47 -18.49 1.77
C LEU A 211 13.58 -19.64 2.28
N MET A 212 12.96 -20.40 1.38
CA MET A 212 12.09 -21.52 1.76
C MET A 212 12.81 -22.65 2.48
N ARG A 213 14.11 -22.82 2.23
CA ARG A 213 14.97 -23.83 2.88
C ARG A 213 15.54 -23.37 4.21
N TYR A 214 15.54 -22.06 4.46
CA TYR A 214 16.08 -21.47 5.69
C TYR A 214 15.33 -21.98 6.93
N VAL A 215 16.07 -22.33 7.99
CA VAL A 215 15.54 -22.74 9.30
C VAL A 215 15.78 -21.59 10.28
N PRO A 216 14.75 -20.79 10.61
CA PRO A 216 14.93 -19.64 11.48
C PRO A 216 15.12 -20.09 12.93
N ALA A 217 15.91 -19.34 13.69
CA ALA A 217 16.14 -19.59 15.10
C ALA A 217 14.83 -19.45 15.91
N LEU A 218 14.82 -20.01 17.14
CA LEU A 218 13.65 -19.89 18.01
C LEU A 218 13.32 -18.40 18.26
N ASN A 219 12.06 -18.02 17.97
CA ASN A 219 11.52 -16.66 18.05
C ASN A 219 12.04 -15.65 17.00
N GLU A 220 12.84 -16.09 16.04
CA GLU A 220 13.23 -15.23 14.92
C GLU A 220 12.02 -14.93 14.04
N LYS A 221 11.70 -13.65 13.84
CA LYS A 221 10.64 -13.22 12.91
C LYS A 221 11.25 -13.03 11.53
N VAL A 222 10.90 -13.90 10.59
CA VAL A 222 11.31 -13.80 9.20
C VAL A 222 10.22 -13.10 8.41
N GLU A 223 10.51 -11.90 7.92
CA GLU A 223 9.65 -11.20 6.96
C GLU A 223 9.74 -11.87 5.59
N LEU A 224 8.59 -12.24 5.03
CA LEU A 224 8.48 -12.91 3.75
C LEU A 224 8.21 -11.91 2.62
N GLU A 225 7.33 -10.93 2.87
CA GLU A 225 6.88 -9.97 1.87
C GLU A 225 7.01 -8.53 2.38
N PRO A 226 7.98 -7.74 1.89
CA PRO A 226 8.19 -6.36 2.33
C PRO A 226 7.19 -5.35 1.74
N ILE A 227 6.27 -5.79 0.87
CA ILE A 227 5.31 -4.93 0.16
C ILE A 227 3.94 -5.02 0.84
N GLY A 228 3.43 -3.89 1.31
CA GLY A 228 2.16 -3.72 2.03
C GLY A 228 0.89 -3.88 1.18
N ASN A 229 0.77 -5.01 0.47
CA ASN A 229 -0.37 -5.33 -0.38
C ASN A 229 -1.06 -6.61 0.11
N HIS A 230 -2.38 -6.52 0.36
CA HIS A 230 -3.21 -7.63 0.80
C HIS A 230 -3.11 -8.87 -0.11
N SER A 231 -3.10 -8.68 -1.43
CA SER A 231 -2.97 -9.78 -2.41
C SER A 231 -1.66 -10.56 -2.29
N ARG A 232 -0.64 -9.95 -1.67
CA ARG A 232 0.68 -10.55 -1.39
C ARG A 232 0.81 -11.11 0.02
N GLY A 233 -0.24 -11.02 0.83
CA GLY A 233 -0.33 -11.61 2.17
C GLY A 233 -0.13 -10.63 3.32
N THR A 234 -0.09 -9.32 3.08
CA THR A 234 -0.15 -8.33 4.17
C THR A 234 -1.50 -8.44 4.90
N THR A 235 -1.47 -8.36 6.22
CA THR A 235 -2.67 -8.29 7.05
C THR A 235 -3.01 -6.83 7.31
N PHE A 236 -4.27 -6.47 7.13
CA PHE A 236 -4.78 -5.14 7.43
C PHE A 236 -5.55 -5.21 8.74
N LEU A 237 -5.13 -4.40 9.71
CA LEU A 237 -5.70 -4.37 11.05
C LEU A 237 -6.43 -3.05 11.27
N ASN A 238 -7.56 -3.12 11.99
CA ASN A 238 -8.33 -1.94 12.39
C ASN A 238 -7.52 -1.10 13.38
N GLY A 239 -7.03 0.04 12.91
CA GLY A 239 -6.31 1.04 13.69
C GLY A 239 -7.21 2.17 14.19
N ASN A 240 -8.52 2.16 13.95
CA ASN A 240 -9.42 3.24 14.37
C ASN A 240 -9.35 3.63 15.85
N PRO A 241 -9.08 2.71 16.81
CA PRO A 241 -8.87 3.08 18.21
C PRO A 241 -7.71 4.08 18.45
N TYR A 242 -6.79 4.22 17.49
CA TYR A 242 -5.68 5.18 17.53
C TYR A 242 -6.00 6.52 16.86
N ILE A 243 -7.23 6.72 16.35
CA ILE A 243 -7.65 8.00 15.78
C ILE A 243 -7.91 8.97 16.93
N THR A 244 -7.12 10.03 17.01
CA THR A 244 -7.26 11.11 17.99
C THR A 244 -7.51 12.44 17.29
N GLU A 245 -7.97 13.43 18.06
CA GLU A 245 -8.13 14.80 17.58
C GLU A 245 -6.82 15.42 17.09
N LYS A 246 -5.68 15.06 17.71
CA LYS A 246 -4.36 15.51 17.26
C LYS A 246 -4.01 14.92 15.91
N LEU A 247 -4.26 13.62 15.71
CA LEU A 247 -4.03 12.98 14.42
C LEU A 247 -4.90 13.61 13.33
N VAL A 248 -6.18 13.87 13.61
CA VAL A 248 -7.07 14.57 12.67
C VAL A 248 -6.51 15.96 12.31
N GLN A 249 -5.99 16.72 13.28
CA GLN A 249 -5.37 18.03 13.03
C GLN A 249 -4.14 17.93 12.11
N VAL A 250 -3.30 16.92 12.27
CA VAL A 250 -2.16 16.68 11.37
C VAL A 250 -2.66 16.47 9.93
N PHE A 251 -3.67 15.63 9.72
CA PHE A 251 -4.22 15.39 8.39
C PHE A 251 -5.05 16.55 7.84
N ASP A 252 -5.67 17.37 8.68
CA ASP A 252 -6.25 18.64 8.26
C ASP A 252 -5.16 19.56 7.69
N GLN A 253 -4.05 19.75 8.41
CA GLN A 253 -2.95 20.62 7.97
C GLN A 253 -2.33 20.17 6.63
N ILE A 254 -2.21 18.85 6.42
CA ILE A 254 -1.74 18.28 5.15
C ILE A 254 -2.79 18.51 4.05
N SER A 255 -4.04 18.13 4.30
CA SER A 255 -5.11 18.14 3.29
C SER A 255 -5.57 19.55 2.91
N HIS A 256 -5.32 20.57 3.74
CA HIS A 256 -5.57 21.97 3.38
C HIS A 256 -4.64 22.50 2.29
N GLN A 257 -3.47 21.87 2.08
CA GLN A 257 -2.55 22.23 1.00
C GLN A 257 -2.94 21.58 -0.34
N LEU A 258 -3.85 20.61 -0.32
CA LEU A 258 -4.32 19.91 -1.50
C LEU A 258 -5.57 20.61 -2.06
N GLU A 259 -5.36 21.64 -2.86
CA GLU A 259 -6.46 22.37 -3.50
C GLU A 259 -7.25 21.45 -4.42
N GLY A 260 -8.57 21.35 -4.20
CA GLY A 260 -9.44 20.49 -5.01
C GLY A 260 -9.31 18.99 -4.73
N ILE A 261 -8.71 18.58 -3.61
CA ILE A 261 -8.68 17.19 -3.14
C ILE A 261 -9.28 17.15 -1.73
N TYR A 262 -10.37 16.40 -1.57
CA TYR A 262 -11.18 16.42 -0.35
C TYR A 262 -11.45 15.04 0.24
N TYR A 263 -11.18 13.98 -0.52
CA TYR A 263 -11.38 12.60 -0.10
C TYR A 263 -10.26 11.72 -0.63
N GLY A 264 -9.67 10.89 0.22
CA GLY A 264 -8.75 9.88 -0.24
C GLY A 264 -7.93 9.24 0.86
N ARG A 265 -7.10 8.28 0.46
CA ARG A 265 -6.30 7.45 1.34
C ARG A 265 -4.82 7.77 1.17
N TYR A 266 -4.20 8.23 2.24
CA TYR A 266 -2.75 8.34 2.37
C TYR A 266 -2.18 6.97 2.72
N ASP A 267 -1.25 6.46 1.90
CA ASP A 267 -0.44 5.29 2.24
C ASP A 267 0.92 5.76 2.76
N ILE A 268 1.25 5.37 4.00
CA ILE A 268 2.26 6.04 4.82
C ILE A 268 3.20 5.00 5.44
N LYS A 269 4.50 5.32 5.44
CA LYS A 269 5.50 4.70 6.31
C LYS A 269 5.74 5.62 7.50
N CYS A 270 5.76 5.10 8.73
CA CYS A 270 6.02 5.89 9.93
C CYS A 270 6.91 5.15 10.95
N GLU A 271 7.69 5.92 11.70
CA GLU A 271 8.51 5.44 12.82
C GLU A 271 7.62 4.83 13.92
N SER A 272 6.54 5.56 14.25
CA SER A 272 5.53 5.12 15.21
C SER A 272 4.20 5.87 14.97
N LEU A 273 3.14 5.42 15.64
CA LEU A 273 1.84 6.13 15.55
C LEU A 273 1.91 7.45 16.33
N GLU A 274 2.70 7.46 17.41
CA GLU A 274 2.96 8.60 18.27
C GLU A 274 3.71 9.70 17.52
N ALA A 275 4.71 9.34 16.71
CA ALA A 275 5.42 10.29 15.86
C ALA A 275 4.47 10.90 14.81
N MET A 276 3.66 10.05 14.16
CA MET A 276 2.65 10.50 13.19
C MET A 276 1.61 11.44 13.81
N GLU A 277 1.13 11.15 15.03
CA GLU A 277 0.24 12.05 15.78
C GLU A 277 0.90 13.38 16.13
N ALA A 278 2.22 13.39 16.36
CA ALA A 278 3.01 14.59 16.57
C ALA A 278 3.35 15.33 15.26
N GLY A 279 2.94 14.82 14.10
CA GLY A 279 3.23 15.42 12.79
C GLY A 279 4.66 15.18 12.30
N THR A 280 5.39 14.20 12.85
CA THR A 280 6.80 13.92 12.53
C THR A 280 7.06 12.43 12.30
N GLY A 281 8.25 12.08 11.79
CA GLY A 281 8.66 10.67 11.67
C GLY A 281 7.79 9.82 10.72
N PHE A 282 7.20 10.43 9.68
CA PHE A 282 6.45 9.69 8.67
C PHE A 282 6.67 10.24 7.26
N LYS A 283 6.41 9.39 6.26
CA LYS A 283 6.47 9.70 4.84
C LYS A 283 5.23 9.16 4.13
N ILE A 284 4.57 10.01 3.37
CA ILE A 284 3.47 9.68 2.47
C ILE A 284 4.06 9.10 1.19
N LEU A 285 3.84 7.81 0.98
CA LEU A 285 4.35 7.08 -0.19
C LEU A 285 3.44 7.29 -1.41
N GLU A 286 2.14 7.35 -1.17
CA GLU A 286 1.11 7.43 -2.19
C GLU A 286 -0.17 8.04 -1.60
N PHE A 287 -0.96 8.65 -2.47
CA PHE A 287 -2.31 9.09 -2.15
C PHE A 287 -3.26 8.53 -3.22
N ASN A 288 -4.30 7.85 -2.77
CA ASN A 288 -5.34 7.28 -3.62
C ASN A 288 -6.59 8.13 -3.47
N GLY A 289 -7.22 8.53 -4.57
CA GLY A 289 -8.42 9.38 -4.53
C GLY A 289 -9.68 8.60 -4.11
N VAL A 290 -10.75 8.71 -4.90
CA VAL A 290 -12.02 8.02 -4.62
C VAL A 290 -11.87 6.49 -4.54
N ALA A 291 -10.91 5.90 -5.25
CA ALA A 291 -10.60 4.46 -5.13
C ALA A 291 -9.89 4.07 -3.82
N GLY A 292 -9.61 5.02 -2.93
CA GLY A 292 -9.07 4.78 -1.60
C GLY A 292 -10.09 4.05 -0.72
N GLU A 293 -10.06 2.73 -0.70
CA GLU A 293 -10.95 1.92 0.14
C GLU A 293 -10.50 1.95 1.62
N PRO A 294 -11.46 1.95 2.58
CA PRO A 294 -11.16 1.68 3.98
C PRO A 294 -10.70 0.23 4.16
N ALA A 295 -9.90 -0.01 5.18
CA ALA A 295 -9.48 -1.35 5.58
C ALA A 295 -10.20 -1.85 6.82
#